data_AF-A0A969NCK4-F1
#
_entry.id   AF-A0A969NCK4-F1
#
_cell.length_a   1.000
_cell.length_b   1.000
_cell.length_c   1.000
_cell.angle_alpha   90.00
_cell.angle_beta   90.00
_cell.angle_gamma   90.00
#
_symmetry.space_group_name_H-M   'P 1'
#
loop_
_entity.id
_entity.type
_entity.pdbx_description
1 polymer ?
#
loop_
_entity_poly.entity_id
_entity_poly.type
_entity_poly.pdbx_seq_one_letter_code
_entity_poly.pdbx_strand_id
1 'polypeptide(L)'
;MRFGKPDSLRETFTNRKISSLVGEHYSDKPFADKPIQVPSVNPDRTFLEKLFLLHEEFQKPETEIRVDRLSRHLYDIEKLMRTEFANNALINQSLYNEIINHRRIYTKISGIDYTLHQPKTLNPLPPDLVIDSWKKDYQRMQEEMIYGDSLSFDMLIERIKKLKEKINKTDWSD
;
A
#
# COMPACT_ATOMS: atom_id res chain seq x y z
N MET A 1 -29.06 20.83 -18.02
CA MET A 1 -28.92 19.77 -16.98
C MET A 1 -27.54 19.14 -17.18
N ARG A 2 -26.52 19.57 -16.40
CA ARG A 2 -25.17 19.00 -16.51
C ARG A 2 -25.16 17.75 -15.64
N PHE A 3 -24.96 16.60 -16.25
CA PHE A 3 -24.59 15.38 -15.54
C PHE A 3 -23.22 15.64 -14.90
N GLY A 4 -23.21 15.98 -13.61
CA GLY A 4 -22.00 15.93 -12.81
C GLY A 4 -21.51 14.48 -12.85
N LYS A 5 -20.23 14.28 -13.18
CA LYS A 5 -19.56 13.01 -12.87
C LYS A 5 -19.87 12.69 -11.41
N PRO A 6 -20.21 11.44 -11.06
CA PRO A 6 -20.28 11.05 -9.66
C PRO A 6 -18.92 11.42 -9.06
N ASP A 7 -18.93 12.23 -8.01
CA ASP A 7 -17.74 12.75 -7.35
C ASP A 7 -16.78 11.58 -7.12
N SER A 8 -15.63 11.62 -7.81
CA SER A 8 -14.42 10.93 -7.37
C SER A 8 -14.31 11.24 -5.89
N LEU A 9 -14.37 10.21 -5.03
CA LEU A 9 -14.14 10.32 -3.59
C LEU A 9 -13.04 11.36 -3.41
N ARG A 10 -13.32 12.47 -2.72
CA ARG A 10 -12.27 13.39 -2.32
C ARG A 10 -11.29 12.54 -1.53
N GLU A 11 -10.18 12.17 -2.16
CA GLU A 11 -9.15 11.33 -1.56
C GLU A 11 -8.89 11.90 -0.17
N THR A 12 -9.03 11.08 0.87
CA THR A 12 -8.82 11.59 2.22
C THR A 12 -7.36 12.00 2.33
N PHE A 13 -7.15 13.32 2.44
CA PHE A 13 -5.83 13.92 2.48
C PHE A 13 -5.63 14.66 3.80
N THR A 14 -4.39 14.75 4.22
CA THR A 14 -3.96 15.64 5.30
C THR A 14 -2.94 16.61 4.73
N ASN A 15 -3.03 17.88 5.11
CA ASN A 15 -2.01 18.86 4.75
C ASN A 15 -0.72 18.50 5.50
N ARG A 16 0.34 18.24 4.73
CA ARG A 16 1.68 17.97 5.26
C ARG A 16 2.58 19.15 4.95
N LYS A 17 3.32 19.57 5.96
CA LYS A 17 4.34 20.59 5.83
C LYS A 17 5.58 19.93 5.23
N ILE A 18 6.00 20.41 4.06
CA ILE A 18 7.17 19.92 3.33
C ILE A 18 8.17 21.06 3.21
N SER A 19 9.45 20.76 3.42
CA SER A 19 10.56 21.70 3.28
C SER A 19 11.56 21.10 2.30
N SER A 20 12.31 21.91 1.56
CA SER A 20 13.45 21.36 0.83
C SER A 20 14.53 20.91 1.80
N LEU A 21 15.37 19.98 1.37
CA LEU A 21 16.52 19.53 2.15
C LEU A 21 17.48 20.69 2.48
N VAL A 22 17.58 21.68 1.57
CA VAL A 22 18.35 22.90 1.81
C VAL A 22 17.72 23.74 2.93
N GLY A 23 16.39 23.93 2.89
CA GLY A 23 15.64 24.65 3.92
C GLY A 23 15.69 23.97 5.29
N GLU A 24 15.72 22.64 5.35
CA GLU A 24 15.84 21.88 6.61
C GLU A 24 17.23 22.01 7.24
N HIS A 25 18.29 21.88 6.44
CA HIS A 25 19.66 21.90 6.97
C HIS A 25 20.28 23.29 7.12
N TYR A 26 19.81 24.29 6.35
CA TYR A 26 20.36 25.65 6.32
C TYR A 26 19.31 26.72 6.63
N SER A 27 18.37 26.40 7.53
CA SER A 27 17.23 27.26 7.87
C SER A 27 17.59 28.69 8.33
N ASP A 28 18.82 28.92 8.77
CA ASP A 28 19.36 30.23 9.18
C ASP A 28 19.92 31.07 8.01
N LYS A 29 20.00 30.51 6.81
CA LYS A 29 20.61 31.15 5.64
C LYS A 29 19.59 31.93 4.81
N PRO A 30 20.01 33.04 4.16
CA PRO A 30 19.11 33.88 3.37
C PRO A 30 18.53 33.18 2.12
N PHE A 31 19.16 32.08 1.67
CA PHE A 31 18.70 31.27 0.54
C PHE A 31 17.77 30.12 0.94
N ALA A 32 17.55 29.87 2.24
CA ALA A 32 16.66 28.80 2.66
C ALA A 32 15.22 29.12 2.30
N ASP A 33 14.57 28.17 1.63
CA ASP A 33 13.16 28.20 1.33
C ASP A 33 12.32 27.99 2.59
N LYS A 34 11.10 28.53 2.57
CA LYS A 34 10.15 28.32 3.65
C LYS A 34 9.35 27.04 3.39
N PRO A 35 9.00 26.29 4.43
CA PRO A 35 8.17 25.12 4.27
C PRO A 35 6.80 25.47 3.68
N ILE A 36 6.31 24.63 2.79
CA ILE A 36 4.99 24.74 2.15
C ILE A 36 4.02 23.70 2.69
N GLN A 37 2.72 23.95 2.56
CA GLN A 37 1.68 22.99 2.91
C GLN A 37 1.20 22.28 1.64
N VAL A 38 1.30 20.96 1.63
CA VAL A 38 0.90 20.13 0.49
C VAL A 38 -0.19 19.13 0.93
N PRO A 39 -1.37 19.14 0.29
CA PRO A 39 -2.37 18.09 0.46
C PRO A 39 -1.76 16.74 0.08
N SER A 40 -1.69 15.82 1.04
CA SER A 40 -1.08 14.50 0.86
C SER A 40 -2.07 13.40 1.22
N VAL A 41 -2.16 12.37 0.39
CA VAL A 41 -3.02 11.20 0.65
C VAL A 41 -2.66 10.58 2.00
N ASN A 42 -3.67 10.19 2.77
CA ASN A 42 -3.47 9.63 4.09
C ASN A 42 -2.77 8.25 4.01
N PRO A 43 -1.69 8.02 4.79
CA PRO A 43 -0.94 6.76 4.75
C PRO A 43 -1.78 5.51 5.06
N ASP A 44 -2.82 5.64 5.90
CA ASP A 44 -3.79 4.56 6.20
C ASP A 44 -4.43 4.00 4.93
N ARG A 45 -4.86 4.91 4.04
CA ARG A 45 -5.47 4.55 2.75
C ARG A 45 -4.45 3.88 1.84
N THR A 46 -3.26 4.49 1.73
CA THR A 46 -2.15 3.93 0.92
C THR A 46 -1.76 2.53 1.37
N PHE A 47 -1.76 2.27 2.67
CA PHE A 47 -1.49 0.95 3.23
C PHE A 47 -2.50 -0.10 2.76
N LEU A 48 -3.81 0.20 2.87
CA LEU A 48 -4.88 -0.70 2.42
C LEU A 48 -4.87 -0.89 0.90
N GLU A 49 -4.67 0.18 0.14
CA GLU A 49 -4.61 0.10 -1.33
C GLU A 49 -3.46 -0.80 -1.82
N LYS A 50 -2.31 -0.80 -1.15
CA LYS A 50 -1.21 -1.71 -1.47
C LYS A 50 -1.54 -3.15 -1.13
N LEU A 51 -2.18 -3.40 0.01
CA LEU A 51 -2.63 -4.75 0.40
C LEU A 51 -3.63 -5.31 -0.62
N PHE A 52 -4.63 -4.52 -1.01
CA PHE A 52 -5.62 -4.93 -2.00
C PHE A 52 -5.00 -5.13 -3.36
N LEU A 53 -4.10 -4.24 -3.81
CA LEU A 53 -3.41 -4.41 -5.08
C LEU A 53 -2.67 -5.76 -5.16
N LEU A 54 -1.95 -6.14 -4.10
CA LEU A 54 -1.26 -7.43 -4.05
C LEU A 54 -2.25 -8.60 -4.01
N HIS A 55 -3.30 -8.48 -3.20
CA HIS A 55 -4.33 -9.52 -3.11
C HIS A 55 -5.04 -9.76 -4.46
N GLU A 56 -5.39 -8.68 -5.16
CA GLU A 56 -5.95 -8.72 -6.52
C GLU A 56 -4.97 -9.37 -7.50
N GLU A 57 -3.69 -9.02 -7.44
CA GLU A 57 -2.68 -9.62 -8.32
C GLU A 57 -2.57 -11.13 -8.11
N PHE A 58 -2.60 -11.60 -6.85
CA PHE A 58 -2.44 -13.01 -6.50
C PHE A 58 -3.73 -13.84 -6.60
N GLN A 59 -4.85 -13.21 -6.94
CA GLN A 59 -6.07 -13.92 -7.36
C GLN A 59 -6.05 -14.30 -8.85
N LYS A 60 -5.17 -13.70 -9.65
CA LYS A 60 -5.09 -13.99 -11.08
C LYS A 60 -4.54 -15.39 -11.34
N PRO A 61 -4.84 -15.97 -12.52
CA PRO A 61 -4.13 -17.17 -12.99
C PRO A 61 -2.62 -16.94 -12.97
N GLU A 62 -1.86 -17.98 -12.64
CA GLU A 62 -0.41 -17.90 -12.48
C GLU A 62 0.32 -17.31 -13.69
N THR A 63 -0.16 -17.62 -14.90
CA THR A 63 0.37 -17.11 -16.17
C THR A 63 0.18 -15.61 -16.36
N GLU A 64 -0.69 -14.98 -15.57
CA GLU A 64 -1.05 -13.56 -15.64
C GLU A 64 -0.53 -12.75 -14.45
N ILE A 65 0.07 -13.40 -13.44
CA ILE A 65 0.67 -12.71 -12.29
C ILE A 65 1.89 -11.93 -12.77
N ARG A 66 1.81 -10.60 -12.63
CA ARG A 66 2.91 -9.70 -12.94
C ARG A 66 3.97 -9.77 -11.85
N VAL A 67 5.22 -9.55 -12.25
CA VAL A 67 6.38 -9.60 -11.36
C VAL A 67 7.11 -8.25 -11.35
N ASP A 68 7.40 -7.72 -12.55
CA ASP A 68 8.27 -6.55 -12.71
C ASP A 68 7.79 -5.35 -11.87
N ARG A 69 8.67 -4.91 -10.97
CA ARG A 69 8.51 -3.78 -10.04
C ARG A 69 7.39 -3.93 -9.02
N LEU A 70 6.74 -5.08 -8.91
CA LEU A 70 5.63 -5.27 -7.96
C LEU A 70 6.10 -5.65 -6.56
N SER A 71 7.30 -6.20 -6.38
CA SER A 71 7.87 -6.49 -5.06
C SER A 71 8.00 -5.23 -4.18
N ARG A 72 8.08 -4.04 -4.80
CA ARG A 72 8.10 -2.76 -4.09
C ARG A 72 6.89 -2.53 -3.18
N HIS A 73 5.74 -3.10 -3.54
CA HIS A 73 4.55 -2.98 -2.72
C HIS A 73 4.68 -3.75 -1.41
N LEU A 74 5.38 -4.90 -1.40
CA LEU A 74 5.71 -5.62 -0.16
C LEU A 74 6.60 -4.75 0.73
N TYR A 75 7.63 -4.12 0.16
CA TYR A 75 8.51 -3.20 0.89
C TYR A 75 7.75 -2.01 1.49
N ASP A 76 6.89 -1.37 0.70
CA ASP A 76 6.11 -0.22 1.17
C ASP A 76 5.13 -0.62 2.29
N ILE A 77 4.48 -1.79 2.18
CA ILE A 77 3.61 -2.33 3.25
C ILE A 77 4.44 -2.57 4.50
N GLU A 78 5.63 -3.15 4.38
CA GLU A 78 6.55 -3.41 5.49
C GLU A 78 6.97 -2.12 6.20
N LYS A 79 7.22 -1.04 5.47
CA LYS A 79 7.53 0.27 6.06
C LYS A 79 6.31 0.89 6.73
N LEU A 80 5.15 0.88 6.07
CA LEU A 80 3.92 1.44 6.60
C LEU A 80 3.44 0.70 7.85
N MET A 81 3.59 -0.62 7.92
CA MET A 81 3.17 -1.42 9.08
C MET A 81 3.97 -1.15 10.36
N ARG A 82 5.10 -0.44 10.28
CA ARG A 82 5.89 0.01 11.45
C ARG A 82 5.33 1.28 12.10
N THR A 83 4.36 1.92 11.46
CA THR A 83 3.76 3.17 11.91
C THR A 83 2.37 2.93 12.51
N GLU A 84 1.81 3.93 13.19
CA GLU A 84 0.44 3.89 13.70
C GLU A 84 -0.61 3.73 12.58
N PHE A 85 -0.28 4.16 11.36
CA PHE A 85 -1.19 4.21 10.22
C PHE A 85 -1.74 2.84 9.83
N ALA A 86 -0.94 1.77 9.97
CA ALA A 86 -1.43 0.42 9.71
C ALA A 86 -2.46 -0.05 10.75
N ASN A 87 -2.29 0.32 12.02
CA ASN A 87 -3.29 -0.01 13.04
C ASN A 87 -4.58 0.79 12.82
N ASN A 88 -4.44 2.10 12.55
CA ASN A 88 -5.56 2.99 12.26
C ASN A 88 -6.39 2.50 11.06
N ALA A 89 -5.71 2.05 10.01
CA ALA A 89 -6.34 1.47 8.83
C ALA A 89 -7.14 0.19 9.13
N LEU A 90 -6.64 -0.70 9.99
CA LEU A 90 -7.27 -1.99 10.28
C LEU A 90 -8.45 -1.89 11.27
N ILE A 91 -8.47 -0.90 12.15
CA ILE A 91 -9.61 -0.66 13.04
C ILE A 91 -10.73 0.15 12.36
N ASN A 92 -10.40 0.87 11.27
CA ASN A 92 -11.36 1.68 10.53
C ASN A 92 -12.06 0.85 9.43
N GLN A 93 -13.04 0.05 9.85
CA GLN A 93 -13.86 -0.79 8.96
C GLN A 93 -14.57 0.01 7.87
N SER A 94 -15.00 1.25 8.16
CA SER A 94 -15.66 2.11 7.17
C SER A 94 -14.71 2.48 6.03
N LEU A 95 -13.50 2.95 6.32
CA LEU A 95 -12.48 3.26 5.32
C LEU A 95 -12.13 2.02 4.49
N TYR A 96 -11.94 0.88 5.15
CA TYR A 96 -11.59 -0.36 4.47
C TYR A 96 -12.65 -0.79 3.45
N ASN A 97 -13.92 -0.82 3.87
CA ASN A 97 -15.05 -1.18 3.00
C ASN A 97 -15.30 -0.14 1.90
N GLU A 98 -15.08 1.15 2.18
CA GLU A 98 -15.16 2.21 1.17
C GLU A 98 -14.15 1.96 0.03
N ILE A 99 -12.90 1.64 0.36
CA ILE A 99 -11.85 1.38 -0.64
C ILE A 99 -12.20 0.14 -1.48
N ILE A 100 -12.68 -0.94 -0.86
CA ILE A 100 -13.12 -2.14 -1.59
C ILE A 100 -14.27 -1.81 -2.54
N ASN A 101 -15.29 -1.10 -2.05
CA ASN A 101 -16.45 -0.76 -2.87
C ASN A 101 -16.07 0.16 -4.04
N HIS A 102 -15.19 1.14 -3.80
CA HIS A 102 -14.66 1.98 -4.85
C HIS A 102 -13.91 1.16 -5.91
N ARG A 103 -13.03 0.24 -5.48
CA ARG A 103 -12.30 -0.64 -6.39
C ARG A 103 -13.23 -1.51 -7.23
N ARG A 104 -14.24 -2.11 -6.59
CA ARG A 104 -15.24 -2.96 -7.24
C ARG A 104 -16.06 -2.21 -8.30
N ILE A 105 -16.36 -0.92 -8.10
CA ILE A 105 -17.21 -0.13 -8.99
C ILE A 105 -16.39 0.57 -10.07
N TYR A 106 -15.27 1.21 -9.71
CA TYR A 106 -14.58 2.16 -10.57
C TYR A 106 -13.24 1.66 -11.10
N THR A 107 -12.55 0.77 -10.40
CA THR A 107 -11.24 0.22 -10.83
C THR A 107 -11.25 -1.30 -10.90
N LYS A 108 -12.39 -1.85 -11.31
CA LYS A 108 -12.63 -3.30 -11.32
C LYS A 108 -11.66 -3.99 -12.26
N ILE A 109 -10.98 -5.01 -11.75
CA ILE A 109 -10.16 -5.92 -12.56
C ILE A 109 -11.01 -7.15 -12.92
N SER A 110 -10.99 -7.56 -14.19
CA SER A 110 -11.71 -8.75 -14.65
C SER A 110 -11.16 -10.01 -13.97
N GLY A 111 -12.04 -10.94 -13.59
CA GLY A 111 -11.65 -12.19 -12.94
C GLY A 111 -11.35 -12.11 -11.44
N ILE A 112 -11.41 -10.92 -10.84
CA ILE A 112 -11.17 -10.73 -9.40
C ILE A 112 -12.47 -10.82 -8.61
N ASP A 113 -12.44 -11.58 -7.51
CA ASP A 113 -13.52 -11.67 -6.54
C ASP A 113 -13.31 -10.67 -5.39
N TYR A 114 -14.08 -9.58 -5.44
CA TYR A 114 -14.05 -8.54 -4.41
C TYR A 114 -14.71 -8.96 -3.09
N THR A 115 -15.45 -10.07 -3.05
CA THR A 115 -15.98 -10.62 -1.79
C THR A 115 -14.86 -11.21 -0.91
N LEU A 116 -13.74 -11.62 -1.53
CA LEU A 116 -12.55 -12.14 -0.85
C LEU A 116 -11.63 -11.06 -0.25
N HIS A 117 -11.98 -9.78 -0.36
CA HIS A 117 -11.15 -8.69 0.19
C HIS A 117 -11.36 -8.46 1.70
N GLN A 118 -12.25 -9.20 2.33
CA GLN A 118 -12.47 -9.13 3.77
C GLN A 118 -11.25 -9.63 4.56
N PRO A 119 -11.04 -9.18 5.81
CA PRO A 119 -9.83 -9.48 6.57
C PRO A 119 -9.51 -10.97 6.66
N LYS A 120 -10.51 -11.83 6.84
CA LYS A 120 -10.34 -13.29 6.96
C LYS A 120 -9.72 -13.94 5.71
N THR A 121 -9.98 -13.39 4.53
CA THR A 121 -9.59 -13.96 3.23
C THR A 121 -8.46 -13.19 2.56
N LEU A 122 -8.14 -11.99 3.04
CA LEU A 122 -7.07 -11.16 2.49
C LEU A 122 -5.72 -11.91 2.54
N ASN A 123 -5.01 -11.89 1.42
CA ASN A 123 -3.70 -12.50 1.29
C ASN A 123 -2.79 -11.67 0.37
N PRO A 124 -1.84 -10.89 0.93
CA PRO A 124 -0.89 -10.10 0.16
C PRO A 124 0.44 -10.85 -0.10
N LEU A 125 0.50 -12.17 0.11
CA LEU A 125 1.72 -12.96 -0.11
C LEU A 125 1.75 -13.53 -1.54
N PRO A 126 2.89 -13.45 -2.25
CA PRO A 126 3.04 -14.08 -3.55
C PRO A 126 2.87 -15.60 -3.44
N PRO A 127 2.17 -16.25 -4.40
CA PRO A 127 2.12 -17.71 -4.47
C PRO A 127 3.49 -18.35 -4.61
N ASP A 128 3.66 -19.57 -4.08
CA ASP A 128 4.93 -20.30 -4.11
C ASP A 128 5.51 -20.46 -5.52
N LEU A 129 4.65 -20.58 -6.53
CA LEU A 129 5.05 -20.77 -7.93
C LEU A 129 5.74 -19.54 -8.55
N VAL A 130 5.50 -18.34 -8.01
CA VAL A 130 6.11 -17.08 -8.47
C VAL A 130 7.05 -16.47 -7.43
N ILE A 131 7.28 -17.14 -6.29
CA ILE A 131 8.04 -16.56 -5.18
C ILE A 131 9.49 -16.24 -5.57
N ASP A 132 10.11 -17.10 -6.40
CA ASP A 132 11.49 -16.91 -6.86
C ASP A 132 11.63 -15.73 -7.82
N SER A 133 10.63 -15.50 -8.67
CA SER A 133 10.64 -14.35 -9.59
C SER A 133 10.43 -13.04 -8.81
N TRP A 134 9.57 -13.05 -7.81
CA TRP A 134 9.39 -11.93 -6.87
C TRP A 134 10.63 -11.65 -6.02
N LYS A 135 11.38 -12.70 -5.61
CA LYS A 135 12.66 -12.55 -4.92
C LYS A 135 13.70 -11.83 -5.79
N LYS A 136 13.80 -12.21 -7.07
CA LYS A 136 14.68 -11.55 -8.04
C LYS A 136 14.27 -10.11 -8.31
N ASP A 137 12.98 -9.83 -8.42
CA ASP A 137 12.47 -8.46 -8.56
C ASP A 137 12.84 -7.59 -7.35
N TYR A 138 12.67 -8.13 -6.14
CA TYR A 138 13.04 -7.42 -4.92
C TYR A 138 14.54 -7.14 -4.84
N GLN A 139 15.39 -8.11 -5.19
CA GLN A 139 16.84 -7.94 -5.22
C GLN A 139 17.26 -6.81 -6.17
N ARG A 140 16.69 -6.78 -7.38
CA ARG A 140 16.93 -5.67 -8.32
C ARG A 140 16.53 -4.33 -7.72
N MET A 141 15.38 -4.27 -7.05
CA MET A 141 14.93 -3.06 -6.38
C MET A 141 15.88 -2.63 -5.25
N GLN A 142 16.42 -3.57 -4.47
CA GLN A 142 17.39 -3.27 -3.42
C GLN A 142 18.65 -2.62 -3.99
N GLU A 143 19.13 -3.09 -5.14
CA GLU A 143 20.32 -2.57 -5.81
C GLU A 143 20.09 -1.20 -6.47
N GLU A 144 18.93 -1.01 -7.10
CA GLU A 144 18.68 0.17 -7.95
C GLU A 144 17.98 1.32 -7.23
N MET A 145 17.20 1.06 -6.19
CA MET A 145 16.25 2.03 -5.64
C MET A 145 16.36 2.29 -4.13
N ILE A 146 16.91 1.36 -3.35
CA ILE A 146 16.96 1.48 -1.89
C ILE A 146 18.31 2.01 -1.45
N TYR A 147 18.31 3.21 -0.85
CA TYR A 147 19.48 3.75 -0.18
C TYR A 147 19.53 3.26 1.27
N GLY A 148 20.61 2.55 1.64
CA GLY A 148 20.85 2.02 2.98
C GLY A 148 20.33 0.60 3.20
N ASP A 149 20.21 0.21 4.47
CA ASP A 149 19.87 -1.16 4.84
C ASP A 149 18.41 -1.51 4.49
N SER A 150 18.24 -2.67 3.87
CA SER A 150 16.95 -3.30 3.60
C SER A 150 16.91 -4.74 4.12
N LEU A 151 15.70 -5.22 4.38
CA LEU A 151 15.52 -6.61 4.82
C LEU A 151 15.91 -7.57 3.70
N SER A 152 16.32 -8.78 4.03
CA SER A 152 16.33 -9.85 3.03
C SER A 152 14.90 -10.14 2.58
N PHE A 153 14.74 -10.68 1.37
CA PHE A 153 13.43 -11.08 0.86
C PHE A 153 12.70 -12.04 1.82
N ASP A 154 13.43 -13.00 2.39
CA ASP A 154 12.85 -13.99 3.29
C ASP A 154 12.34 -13.34 4.59
N MET A 155 13.09 -12.37 5.15
CA MET A 155 12.64 -11.58 6.30
C MET A 155 11.45 -10.67 5.96
N LEU A 156 11.42 -10.11 4.76
CA LEU A 156 10.30 -9.30 4.27
C LEU A 156 9.03 -10.16 4.23
N ILE A 157 9.08 -11.32 3.59
CA ILE A 157 7.96 -12.26 3.49
C ILE A 157 7.47 -12.69 4.88
N GLU A 158 8.37 -13.02 5.81
CA GLU A 158 7.99 -13.37 7.19
C GLU A 158 7.25 -12.25 7.92
N ARG A 159 7.63 -10.98 7.69
CA ARG A 159 6.90 -9.84 8.26
C ARG A 159 5.53 -9.64 7.64
N ILE A 160 5.41 -9.80 6.32
CA ILE A 160 4.12 -9.72 5.62
C ILE A 160 3.20 -10.88 6.04
N LYS A 161 3.75 -12.07 6.29
CA LYS A 161 3.02 -13.22 6.82
C LYS A 161 2.44 -12.95 8.21
N LYS A 162 3.25 -12.40 9.14
CA LYS A 162 2.76 -11.97 10.46
C LYS A 162 1.70 -10.88 10.36
N LEU A 163 1.85 -9.95 9.41
CA LEU A 163 0.84 -8.93 9.14
C LEU A 163 -0.48 -9.57 8.68
N LYS A 164 -0.42 -10.49 7.70
CA LYS A 164 -1.59 -11.25 7.24
C LYS A 164 -2.28 -11.95 8.41
N GLU A 165 -1.53 -12.69 9.24
CA GLU A 165 -2.10 -13.36 10.41
C GLU A 165 -2.80 -12.40 11.37
N LYS A 166 -2.25 -11.19 11.57
CA LYS A 166 -2.89 -10.15 12.36
C LYS A 166 -4.18 -9.65 11.71
N ILE A 167 -4.16 -9.38 10.41
CA ILE A 167 -5.34 -8.92 9.66
C ILE A 167 -6.45 -9.97 9.74
N ASN A 168 -6.13 -11.24 9.50
CA ASN A 168 -7.10 -12.32 9.45
C ASN A 168 -7.71 -12.65 10.83
N LYS A 169 -7.12 -12.16 11.92
CA LYS A 169 -7.66 -12.22 13.29
C LYS A 169 -8.52 -11.01 13.67
N THR A 170 -8.73 -10.07 12.75
CA THR A 170 -9.59 -8.92 13.02
C THR A 170 -11.04 -9.38 13.05
N ASP A 171 -11.64 -9.35 14.23
CA ASP A 171 -13.06 -9.63 14.41
C ASP A 171 -13.85 -8.35 14.14
N TRP A 172 -14.31 -8.21 12.90
CA TRP A 172 -15.38 -7.25 12.60
C TRP A 172 -16.71 -7.92 12.89
N SER A 173 -17.47 -7.31 13.79
CA SER A 173 -18.86 -7.66 14.02
C SER A 173 -19.67 -7.39 12.75
N ASP A 174 -20.41 -8.40 12.31
CA ASP A 174 -21.39 -8.33 11.22
C ASP A 174 -22.55 -7.37 11.54
#